data_AF-A0A5C8UAZ2-F1
#
_entry.id   AF-A0A5C8UAZ2-F1
#
_cell.length_a   1.000
_cell.length_b   1.000
_cell.length_c   1.000
_cell.angle_alpha   90.00
_cell.angle_beta   90.00
_cell.angle_gamma   90.00
#
_symmetry.space_group_name_H-M   'P 1'
#
loop_
_entity.id
_entity.type
_entity.pdbx_description
1 polymer ?
#
loop_
_entity_poly.entity_id
_entity_poly.type
_entity_poly.pdbx_seq_one_letter_code
_entity_poly.pdbx_strand_id
1 'polypeptide(L)'
;MRPGRVGYVTVWDGNKYVQCRRVPDDSLHCEAGGVTMQPSLAAVLDPNRLQMLGNLGWSLDRSFGNYIRTFPAPMSYAVVAEQILEVLTRAYEANPTDLEINTDWIADIPCPPRNGPSQNLAGSVNDAPAMRAFSIRTCEFKAEPPPLKAETREDVLAQYGGIVAAELQRLRINAKRRVYTVFDVGIGYIQCAPKSPMRILFCEAQSAESWPALAVVLTPQRVARLQAAGFAAPGRSPNYWRDYHLDEMSDADLAKELLSLLGDVYGYSGSTRLMIKTEQF
;
A
#
# COMPACT_ATOMS: atom_id res chain seq x y z
N MET A 1 -23.90 23.41 -3.54
CA MET A 1 -22.51 23.54 -3.04
C MET A 1 -22.56 24.02 -1.60
N ARG A 2 -21.67 23.53 -0.73
CA ARG A 2 -21.52 24.08 0.62
C ARG A 2 -20.49 25.22 0.55
N PRO A 3 -20.77 26.42 1.10
CA PRO A 3 -19.80 27.52 1.08
C PRO A 3 -18.44 27.08 1.62
N GLY A 4 -17.36 27.37 0.88
CA GLY A 4 -15.98 27.03 1.24
C GLY A 4 -15.66 25.53 1.26
N ARG A 5 -16.50 24.67 0.66
CA ARG A 5 -16.25 23.23 0.56
C ARG A 5 -16.51 22.67 -0.82
N VAL A 6 -15.69 21.71 -1.21
CA VAL A 6 -15.83 20.91 -2.41
C VAL A 6 -16.24 19.48 -2.06
N GLY A 7 -17.18 18.94 -2.83
CA GLY A 7 -17.64 17.56 -2.68
C GLY A 7 -16.77 16.60 -3.49
N TYR A 8 -16.32 15.54 -2.84
CA TYR A 8 -15.62 14.43 -3.47
C TYR A 8 -16.49 13.18 -3.45
N VAL A 9 -16.40 12.38 -4.52
CA VAL A 9 -16.85 10.99 -4.55
C VAL A 9 -15.65 10.10 -4.82
N THR A 10 -15.47 9.06 -4.02
CA THR A 10 -14.40 8.07 -4.18
C THR A 10 -15.03 6.71 -4.41
N VAL A 11 -14.65 6.06 -5.51
CA VAL A 11 -14.99 4.66 -5.81
C VAL A 11 -13.71 3.84 -5.67
N TRP A 12 -13.71 2.78 -4.85
CA TRP A 12 -12.50 2.08 -4.47
C TRP A 12 -12.73 0.63 -4.04
N ASP A 13 -11.69 -0.21 -4.06
CA ASP A 13 -11.76 -1.66 -3.73
C ASP A 13 -10.98 -2.04 -2.45
N GLY A 14 -10.70 -1.08 -1.58
CA GLY A 14 -9.73 -1.24 -0.50
C GLY A 14 -8.38 -0.57 -0.81
N ASN A 15 -7.90 -0.66 -2.05
CA ASN A 15 -6.53 -0.28 -2.42
C ASN A 15 -6.47 0.62 -3.67
N LYS A 16 -7.26 0.31 -4.68
CA LYS A 16 -7.33 0.99 -5.98
C LYS A 16 -8.51 1.93 -5.96
N TYR A 17 -8.37 3.12 -6.54
CA TYR A 17 -9.43 4.12 -6.46
C TYR A 17 -9.50 5.01 -7.69
N VAL A 18 -10.69 5.55 -7.89
CA VAL A 18 -10.95 6.77 -8.64
C VAL A 18 -11.69 7.73 -7.74
N GLN A 19 -11.21 8.96 -7.63
CA GLN A 19 -11.82 10.03 -6.85
C GLN A 19 -12.14 11.21 -7.76
N CYS A 20 -13.38 11.70 -7.69
CA CYS A 20 -13.86 12.78 -8.54
C CYS A 20 -14.40 13.95 -7.70
N ARG A 21 -14.22 15.16 -8.21
CA ARG A 21 -14.83 16.39 -7.70
C ARG A 21 -15.38 17.23 -8.83
N ARG A 22 -16.38 18.05 -8.52
CA ARG A 22 -16.81 19.13 -9.41
C ARG A 22 -15.87 20.32 -9.27
N VAL A 23 -15.48 20.91 -10.40
CA VAL A 23 -14.70 22.16 -10.45
C VAL A 23 -15.61 23.35 -10.81
N PRO A 24 -15.16 24.62 -10.71
CA PRO A 24 -16.04 25.79 -10.85
C PRO A 24 -16.77 25.92 -12.20
N ASP A 25 -16.25 25.33 -13.27
CA ASP A 25 -16.87 25.33 -14.61
C ASP A 25 -17.87 24.17 -14.82
N ASP A 26 -18.27 23.50 -13.73
CA ASP A 26 -19.15 22.35 -13.69
C ASP A 26 -18.61 21.07 -14.34
N SER A 27 -17.37 21.08 -14.83
CA SER A 27 -16.71 19.85 -15.24
C SER A 27 -16.37 18.97 -14.02
N LEU A 28 -16.20 17.68 -14.28
CA LEU A 28 -15.85 16.67 -13.29
C LEU A 28 -14.38 16.34 -13.43
N HIS A 29 -13.57 16.78 -12.47
CA HIS A 29 -12.17 16.43 -12.38
C HIS A 29 -12.01 15.15 -11.56
N CYS A 30 -11.45 14.11 -12.17
CA CYS A 30 -11.23 12.82 -11.55
C CYS A 30 -9.74 12.48 -11.51
N GLU A 31 -9.33 11.80 -10.44
CA GLU A 31 -7.99 11.31 -10.20
C GLU A 31 -8.04 9.81 -9.86
N ALA A 32 -7.14 9.02 -10.42
CA ALA A 32 -6.95 7.61 -10.14
C ALA A 32 -5.55 7.37 -9.57
N GLY A 33 -5.43 6.42 -8.63
CA GLY A 33 -4.19 6.19 -7.90
C GLY A 33 -3.01 5.81 -8.80
N GLY A 34 -1.82 6.34 -8.52
CA GLY A 34 -0.61 5.98 -9.27
C GLY A 34 0.57 5.55 -8.40
N VAL A 35 1.62 5.09 -9.06
CA VAL A 35 2.75 4.40 -8.42
C VAL A 35 3.65 5.31 -7.59
N THR A 36 3.59 6.62 -7.79
CA THR A 36 4.49 7.58 -7.12
C THR A 36 4.20 7.65 -5.63
N MET A 37 2.92 7.84 -5.26
CA MET A 37 2.50 7.83 -3.86
C MET A 37 2.09 6.43 -3.40
N GLN A 38 1.67 5.53 -4.31
CA GLN A 38 1.26 4.18 -3.95
C GLN A 38 2.06 3.13 -4.72
N PRO A 39 3.32 2.87 -4.36
CA PRO A 39 4.20 1.99 -5.14
C PRO A 39 3.70 0.55 -5.29
N SER A 40 2.84 0.09 -4.39
CA SER A 40 2.17 -1.21 -4.50
C SER A 40 1.33 -1.35 -5.77
N LEU A 41 0.87 -0.24 -6.36
CA LEU A 41 0.19 -0.24 -7.65
C LEU A 41 1.12 -0.61 -8.80
N ALA A 42 2.45 -0.67 -8.64
CA ALA A 42 3.35 -1.12 -9.70
C ALA A 42 3.11 -2.59 -10.09
N ALA A 43 2.61 -3.42 -9.16
CA ALA A 43 2.21 -4.79 -9.46
C ALA A 43 0.89 -4.87 -10.27
N VAL A 44 0.11 -3.79 -10.25
CA VAL A 44 -1.18 -3.68 -10.95
C VAL A 44 -1.01 -2.90 -12.26
N LEU A 45 -0.26 -1.82 -12.30
CA LEU A 45 -0.14 -0.89 -13.42
C LEU A 45 1.07 -1.22 -14.29
N ASP A 46 1.03 -2.38 -14.95
CA ASP A 46 2.02 -2.76 -15.95
C ASP A 46 1.97 -1.85 -17.21
N PRO A 47 2.97 -1.91 -18.12
CA PRO A 47 2.98 -1.07 -19.32
C PRO A 47 1.74 -1.17 -20.20
N ASN A 48 1.09 -2.33 -20.30
CA ASN A 48 -0.12 -2.51 -21.10
C ASN A 48 -1.31 -1.79 -20.44
N ARG A 49 -1.42 -1.85 -19.11
CA ARG A 49 -2.47 -1.17 -18.35
C ARG A 49 -2.27 0.34 -18.32
N LEU A 50 -1.02 0.81 -18.29
CA LEU A 50 -0.70 2.22 -18.46
C LEU A 50 -1.10 2.75 -19.84
N GLN A 51 -0.82 1.97 -20.90
CA GLN A 51 -1.29 2.30 -22.24
C GLN A 51 -2.82 2.36 -22.32
N MET A 52 -3.50 1.43 -21.64
CA MET A 52 -4.96 1.41 -21.56
C MET A 52 -5.53 2.66 -20.87
N LEU A 53 -4.95 3.11 -19.76
CA LEU A 53 -5.33 4.38 -19.12
C LEU A 53 -5.20 5.56 -20.08
N GLY A 54 -4.09 5.62 -20.82
CA GLY A 54 -3.87 6.62 -21.87
C GLY A 54 -4.93 6.60 -22.96
N ASN A 55 -5.30 5.41 -23.45
CA ASN A 55 -6.37 5.23 -24.44
C ASN A 55 -7.75 5.62 -23.91
N LEU A 56 -7.98 5.47 -22.60
CA LEU A 56 -9.17 5.95 -21.89
C LEU A 56 -9.09 7.45 -21.56
N GLY A 57 -8.11 8.19 -22.08
CA GLY A 57 -8.00 9.65 -21.91
C GLY A 57 -7.50 10.10 -20.54
N TRP A 58 -6.88 9.21 -19.78
CA TRP A 58 -6.21 9.56 -18.52
C TRP A 58 -4.76 9.93 -18.75
N SER A 59 -4.29 10.93 -18.00
CA SER A 59 -2.92 11.46 -18.14
C SER A 59 -2.24 11.52 -16.78
N LEU A 60 -0.92 11.32 -16.74
CA LEU A 60 -0.16 11.38 -15.50
C LEU A 60 -0.09 12.83 -14.99
N ASP A 61 -0.63 13.09 -13.80
CA ASP A 61 -0.31 14.28 -13.02
C ASP A 61 1.10 14.15 -12.44
N ARG A 62 1.99 15.05 -12.81
CA ARG A 62 3.38 15.04 -12.33
C ARG A 62 3.50 15.48 -10.87
N SER A 63 2.46 16.11 -10.32
CA SER A 63 2.49 16.68 -8.97
C SER A 63 2.45 15.57 -7.93
N PHE A 64 1.55 14.60 -8.06
CA PHE A 64 1.42 13.47 -7.12
C PHE A 64 1.63 12.10 -7.77
N GLY A 65 1.74 12.05 -9.09
CA GLY A 65 1.86 10.83 -9.86
C GLY A 65 0.57 10.03 -9.96
N ASN A 66 -0.58 10.66 -9.68
CA ASN A 66 -1.91 10.13 -9.97
C ASN A 66 -2.21 10.24 -11.48
N TYR A 67 -3.20 9.50 -11.96
CA TYR A 67 -3.74 9.67 -13.30
C TYR A 67 -4.96 10.57 -13.23
N ILE A 68 -5.03 11.60 -14.07
CA ILE A 68 -6.12 12.57 -14.06
C ILE A 68 -6.90 12.57 -15.36
N ARG A 69 -8.19 12.85 -15.24
CA ARG A 69 -9.08 13.09 -16.37
C ARG A 69 -10.16 14.08 -15.98
N THR A 70 -10.45 15.02 -16.87
CA THR A 70 -11.58 15.94 -16.72
C THR A 70 -12.70 15.55 -17.69
N PHE A 71 -13.89 15.34 -17.15
CA PHE A 71 -15.11 15.09 -17.91
C PHE A 71 -15.88 16.41 -18.09
N PRO A 72 -16.28 16.77 -19.32
CA PRO A 72 -16.91 18.05 -19.58
C PRO A 72 -18.32 18.12 -18.94
N ALA A 73 -18.74 19.30 -18.49
CA ALA A 73 -20.01 19.53 -17.80
C ALA A 73 -21.27 18.95 -18.49
N PRO A 74 -21.39 18.94 -19.84
CA PRO A 74 -22.56 18.37 -20.52
C PRO A 74 -22.64 16.83 -20.47
N MET A 75 -21.57 16.14 -20.07
CA MET A 75 -21.54 14.68 -20.02
C MET A 75 -22.44 14.16 -18.89
N SER A 76 -23.27 13.16 -19.19
CA SER A 76 -24.15 12.58 -18.18
C SER A 76 -23.36 11.82 -17.11
N TYR A 77 -23.83 11.88 -15.85
CA TYR A 77 -23.17 11.17 -14.76
C TYR A 77 -23.19 9.64 -14.94
N ALA A 78 -24.16 9.09 -15.67
CA ALA A 78 -24.19 7.67 -16.01
C ALA A 78 -22.99 7.28 -16.88
N VAL A 79 -22.69 8.08 -17.92
CA VAL A 79 -21.52 7.86 -18.79
C VAL A 79 -20.22 8.05 -18.01
N VAL A 80 -20.14 9.04 -17.11
CA VAL A 80 -18.97 9.22 -16.25
C VAL A 80 -18.79 8.00 -15.33
N ALA A 81 -19.85 7.51 -14.71
CA ALA A 81 -19.80 6.33 -13.84
C ALA A 81 -19.38 5.06 -14.60
N GLU A 82 -19.88 4.84 -15.81
CA GLU A 82 -19.45 3.75 -16.69
C GLU A 82 -17.95 3.81 -16.99
N GLN A 83 -17.42 5.01 -17.28
CA GLN A 83 -16.00 5.17 -17.57
C GLN A 83 -15.12 5.04 -16.31
N ILE A 84 -15.61 5.44 -15.13
CA ILE A 84 -14.94 5.17 -13.85
C ILE A 84 -14.87 3.65 -13.62
N LEU A 85 -15.97 2.94 -13.83
CA LEU A 85 -16.02 1.48 -13.69
C LEU A 85 -15.10 0.79 -14.70
N GLU A 86 -15.05 1.27 -15.94
CA GLU A 86 -14.16 0.74 -16.97
C GLU A 86 -12.68 0.88 -16.57
N VAL A 87 -12.29 2.03 -16.03
CA VAL A 87 -10.94 2.26 -15.51
C VAL A 87 -10.61 1.31 -14.38
N LEU A 88 -11.47 1.24 -13.36
CA LEU A 88 -11.26 0.39 -12.19
C LEU A 88 -11.16 -1.09 -12.59
N THR A 89 -12.00 -1.57 -13.48
CA THR A 89 -12.03 -2.99 -13.86
C THR A 89 -10.94 -3.37 -14.86
N ARG A 90 -10.68 -2.54 -15.87
CA ARG A 90 -9.77 -2.92 -16.97
C ARG A 90 -8.33 -2.50 -16.73
N ALA A 91 -8.09 -1.30 -16.19
CA ALA A 91 -6.74 -0.81 -15.92
C ALA A 91 -6.25 -1.23 -14.53
N TYR A 92 -7.14 -1.24 -13.55
CA TYR A 92 -6.78 -1.57 -12.16
C TYR A 92 -7.15 -2.99 -11.76
N GLU A 93 -7.90 -3.76 -12.56
CA GLU A 93 -8.33 -5.11 -12.20
C GLU A 93 -9.03 -5.13 -10.83
N ALA A 94 -9.85 -4.12 -10.56
CA ALA A 94 -10.76 -4.12 -9.44
C ALA A 94 -11.92 -5.07 -9.76
N ASN A 95 -12.31 -5.87 -8.77
CA ASN A 95 -13.51 -6.68 -8.86
C ASN A 95 -14.74 -5.79 -8.60
N PRO A 96 -15.71 -5.69 -9.54
CA PRO A 96 -16.89 -4.84 -9.36
C PRO A 96 -17.69 -5.12 -8.09
N THR A 97 -17.67 -6.36 -7.59
CA THR A 97 -18.42 -6.73 -6.37
C THR A 97 -17.80 -6.17 -5.09
N ASP A 98 -16.53 -5.79 -5.15
CA ASP A 98 -15.75 -5.33 -3.99
C ASP A 98 -15.63 -3.80 -3.98
N LEU A 99 -16.30 -3.12 -4.94
CA LEU A 99 -16.27 -1.66 -5.04
C LEU A 99 -17.18 -1.01 -4.00
N GLU A 100 -16.58 -0.12 -3.22
CA GLU A 100 -17.26 0.77 -2.29
C GLU A 100 -17.31 2.19 -2.83
N ILE A 101 -18.34 2.95 -2.42
CA ILE A 101 -18.51 4.36 -2.74
C ILE A 101 -18.54 5.17 -1.45
N ASN A 102 -17.68 6.18 -1.37
CA ASN A 102 -17.68 7.17 -0.29
C ASN A 102 -17.86 8.58 -0.86
N THR A 103 -18.51 9.46 -0.11
CA THR A 103 -18.62 10.88 -0.44
C THR A 103 -18.21 11.73 0.74
N ASP A 104 -17.43 12.79 0.50
CA ASP A 104 -16.98 13.70 1.56
C ASP A 104 -17.00 15.17 1.11
N TRP A 105 -17.04 16.09 2.08
CA TRP A 105 -17.02 17.54 1.88
C TRP A 105 -15.78 18.15 2.53
N ILE A 106 -14.78 18.43 1.70
CA ILE A 106 -13.46 18.91 2.11
C ILE A 106 -13.37 20.42 1.91
N ALA A 107 -12.55 21.10 2.71
CA ALA A 107 -12.27 22.52 2.53
C ALA A 107 -11.78 22.81 1.10
N ASP A 108 -12.35 23.84 0.48
CA ASP A 108 -11.94 24.27 -0.86
C ASP A 108 -10.69 25.14 -0.76
N ILE A 109 -9.54 24.45 -0.75
CA ILE A 109 -8.21 25.05 -0.66
C ILE A 109 -7.33 24.55 -1.82
N PRO A 110 -6.34 25.34 -2.29
CA PRO A 110 -5.57 24.99 -3.49
C PRO A 110 -4.89 23.62 -3.43
N CYS A 111 -4.37 23.24 -2.26
CA CYS A 111 -3.62 22.00 -2.07
C CYS A 111 -4.23 21.25 -0.87
N PRO A 112 -5.36 20.56 -1.08
CA PRO A 112 -6.06 19.88 -0.01
C PRO A 112 -5.22 18.70 0.51
N PRO A 113 -5.41 18.29 1.78
CA PRO A 113 -4.65 17.19 2.36
C PRO A 113 -4.91 15.90 1.58
N ARG A 114 -3.82 15.17 1.30
CA ARG A 114 -3.85 13.87 0.62
C ARG A 114 -3.35 12.76 1.52
N ASN A 115 -3.86 11.55 1.33
CA ASN A 115 -3.32 10.35 1.98
C ASN A 115 -1.83 10.19 1.62
N GLY A 116 -0.97 9.98 2.62
CA GLY A 116 0.47 9.82 2.44
C GLY A 116 0.87 8.44 1.88
N PRO A 117 2.14 8.26 1.49
CA PRO A 117 2.59 7.06 0.78
C PRO A 117 2.45 5.72 1.52
N SER A 118 2.30 5.75 2.85
CA SER A 118 2.12 4.56 3.69
C SER A 118 0.65 4.26 4.00
N GLN A 119 -0.29 4.88 3.28
CA GLN A 119 -1.72 4.77 3.55
C GLN A 119 -2.46 4.12 2.38
N ASN A 120 -3.61 3.52 2.66
CA ASN A 120 -4.52 3.13 1.58
C ASN A 120 -4.92 4.35 0.76
N LEU A 121 -5.14 4.13 -0.53
CA LEU A 121 -5.53 5.19 -1.46
C LEU A 121 -4.54 6.36 -1.40
N ALA A 122 -3.24 6.08 -1.30
CA ALA A 122 -2.23 7.12 -1.22
C ALA A 122 -2.35 8.07 -2.43
N GLY A 123 -2.21 9.35 -2.15
CA GLY A 123 -2.50 10.43 -3.10
C GLY A 123 -3.96 10.85 -3.17
N SER A 124 -4.94 10.11 -2.66
CA SER A 124 -6.34 10.56 -2.66
C SER A 124 -6.55 11.72 -1.68
N VAL A 125 -7.45 12.64 -1.99
CA VAL A 125 -7.78 13.77 -1.12
C VAL A 125 -8.64 13.30 0.05
N ASN A 126 -8.19 13.58 1.27
CA ASN A 126 -8.84 13.14 2.51
C ASN A 126 -8.41 14.04 3.69
N ASP A 127 -9.38 14.66 4.38
CA ASP A 127 -9.14 15.48 5.58
C ASP A 127 -9.75 14.88 6.86
N ALA A 128 -10.01 13.56 6.85
CA ALA A 128 -10.48 12.86 8.04
C ALA A 128 -9.51 13.10 9.21
N PRO A 129 -10.00 13.40 10.43
CA PRO A 129 -9.14 13.69 11.58
C PRO A 129 -8.06 12.64 11.84
N ALA A 130 -8.39 11.36 11.65
CA ALA A 130 -7.48 10.23 11.83
C ALA A 130 -6.29 10.22 10.83
N MET A 131 -6.43 10.88 9.68
CA MET A 131 -5.41 10.88 8.61
C MET A 131 -4.43 12.04 8.71
N ARG A 132 -4.73 13.06 9.53
CA ARG A 132 -3.98 14.33 9.55
C ARG A 132 -2.48 14.17 9.82
N ALA A 133 -2.10 13.26 10.71
CA ALA A 133 -0.70 13.02 11.07
C ALA A 133 0.15 12.48 9.91
N PHE A 134 -0.48 11.89 8.91
CA PHE A 134 0.17 11.23 7.77
C PHE A 134 -0.18 11.89 6.43
N SER A 135 -1.01 12.95 6.47
CA SER A 135 -1.46 13.65 5.28
C SER A 135 -0.35 14.48 4.64
N ILE A 136 -0.23 14.43 3.33
CA ILE A 136 0.60 15.34 2.54
C ILE A 136 -0.17 16.65 2.37
N ARG A 137 0.43 17.76 2.81
CA ARG A 137 -0.14 19.12 2.77
C ARG A 137 0.69 20.05 1.89
N THR A 138 1.08 19.55 0.73
CA THR A 138 1.83 20.27 -0.28
C THR A 138 1.07 20.19 -1.61
N CYS A 139 1.50 20.96 -2.61
CA CYS A 139 0.90 20.94 -3.95
C CYS A 139 1.58 19.94 -4.89
N GLU A 140 2.72 19.39 -4.46
CA GLU A 140 3.51 18.38 -5.17
C GLU A 140 4.15 17.43 -4.15
N PHE A 141 4.34 16.17 -4.54
CA PHE A 141 5.05 15.16 -3.80
C PHE A 141 6.28 14.74 -4.60
N LYS A 142 7.47 14.93 -4.02
CA LYS A 142 8.73 14.45 -4.58
C LYS A 142 9.06 13.12 -3.95
N ALA A 143 8.84 12.04 -4.69
CA ALA A 143 9.29 10.72 -4.27
C ALA A 143 10.82 10.74 -4.10
N GLU A 144 11.30 10.08 -3.04
CA GLU A 144 12.72 9.75 -2.97
C GLU A 144 13.09 8.91 -4.21
N PRO A 145 14.30 9.08 -4.77
CA PRO A 145 14.75 8.22 -5.86
C PRO A 145 14.55 6.76 -5.43
N PRO A 146 13.90 5.94 -6.27
CA PRO A 146 13.76 4.53 -5.93
C PRO A 146 15.18 3.98 -5.69
N PRO A 147 15.37 3.14 -4.66
CA PRO A 147 16.61 2.38 -4.57
C PRO A 147 16.88 1.68 -5.90
N LEU A 148 18.15 1.34 -6.19
CA LEU A 148 18.48 0.49 -7.32
C LEU A 148 17.53 -0.71 -7.32
N LYS A 149 16.70 -0.79 -8.36
CA LYS A 149 15.67 -1.81 -8.46
C LYS A 149 16.37 -3.16 -8.43
N ALA A 150 16.08 -3.94 -7.41
CA ALA A 150 16.48 -5.33 -7.37
C ALA A 150 15.77 -6.06 -8.53
N GLU A 151 16.53 -6.59 -9.48
CA GLU A 151 15.99 -7.32 -10.63
C GLU A 151 15.68 -8.78 -10.23
N THR A 152 16.39 -9.27 -9.22
CA THR A 152 16.31 -10.63 -8.70
C THR A 152 16.08 -10.66 -7.20
N ARG A 153 15.74 -11.83 -6.67
CA ARG A 153 15.65 -12.04 -5.20
C ARG A 153 17.02 -11.88 -4.55
N GLU A 154 18.06 -12.32 -5.25
CA GLU A 154 19.45 -12.19 -4.85
C GLU A 154 19.83 -10.71 -4.68
N ASP A 155 19.35 -9.83 -5.55
CA ASP A 155 19.57 -8.38 -5.42
C ASP A 155 18.86 -7.81 -4.18
N VAL A 156 17.61 -8.22 -3.91
CA VAL A 156 16.90 -7.81 -2.69
C VAL A 156 17.66 -8.26 -1.43
N LEU A 157 18.17 -9.50 -1.43
CA LEU A 157 18.96 -10.04 -0.34
C LEU A 157 20.30 -9.31 -0.19
N ALA A 158 21.00 -9.02 -1.28
CA ALA A 158 22.24 -8.26 -1.27
C ALA A 158 22.03 -6.84 -0.71
N GLN A 159 20.87 -6.24 -1.01
CA GLN A 159 20.55 -4.89 -0.59
C GLN A 159 20.08 -4.80 0.87
N TYR A 160 19.21 -5.70 1.32
CA TYR A 160 18.53 -5.59 2.63
C TYR A 160 18.89 -6.69 3.62
N GLY A 161 19.46 -7.81 3.18
CA GLY A 161 19.72 -8.98 4.03
C GLY A 161 20.55 -8.66 5.26
N GLY A 162 21.62 -7.88 5.11
CA GLY A 162 22.46 -7.47 6.24
C GLY A 162 21.73 -6.61 7.27
N ILE A 163 20.89 -5.67 6.82
CA ILE A 163 20.15 -4.76 7.72
C ILE A 163 19.02 -5.53 8.43
N VAL A 164 18.29 -6.39 7.72
CA VAL A 164 17.25 -7.24 8.30
C VAL A 164 17.85 -8.19 9.34
N ALA A 165 18.99 -8.83 9.03
CA ALA A 165 19.69 -9.69 9.98
C ALA A 165 20.13 -8.92 11.24
N ALA A 166 20.63 -7.69 11.09
CA ALA A 166 21.02 -6.87 12.23
C ALA A 166 19.83 -6.52 13.15
N GLU A 167 18.65 -6.25 12.59
CA GLU A 167 17.44 -6.02 13.38
C GLU A 167 16.94 -7.28 14.09
N LEU A 168 16.99 -8.43 13.43
CA LEU A 168 16.67 -9.72 14.07
C LEU A 168 17.62 -10.01 15.23
N GLN A 169 18.92 -9.75 15.03
CA GLN A 169 19.93 -9.85 16.08
C GLN A 169 19.64 -8.88 17.23
N ARG A 170 19.22 -7.64 16.94
CA ARG A 170 18.82 -6.64 17.95
C ARG A 170 17.69 -7.17 18.82
N LEU A 171 16.65 -7.79 18.23
CA LEU A 171 15.54 -8.40 18.97
C LEU A 171 16.03 -9.55 19.87
N ARG A 172 16.93 -10.39 19.35
CA ARG A 172 17.54 -11.50 20.10
C ARG A 172 18.34 -11.01 21.32
N ILE A 173 19.16 -9.98 21.16
CA ILE A 173 19.95 -9.38 22.24
C ILE A 173 19.04 -8.74 23.29
N ASN A 174 17.96 -8.10 22.85
CA ASN A 174 17.01 -7.38 23.70
C ASN A 174 15.78 -8.23 24.09
N ALA A 175 15.89 -9.56 24.09
CA ALA A 175 14.73 -10.45 24.25
C ALA A 175 13.91 -10.23 25.53
N LYS A 176 14.52 -9.67 26.59
CA LYS A 176 13.84 -9.35 27.86
C LYS A 176 13.08 -8.01 27.84
N ARG A 177 13.23 -7.21 26.78
CA ARG A 177 12.59 -5.90 26.63
C ARG A 177 11.37 -6.03 25.72
N ARG A 178 10.44 -5.09 25.84
CA ARG A 178 9.31 -4.95 24.90
C ARG A 178 9.80 -4.20 23.66
N VAL A 179 10.46 -4.91 22.76
CA VAL A 179 10.99 -4.39 21.50
C VAL A 179 10.36 -5.14 20.33
N TYR A 180 10.24 -4.49 19.18
CA TYR A 180 9.76 -5.12 17.97
C TYR A 180 10.40 -4.47 16.74
N THR A 181 10.35 -5.16 15.61
CA THR A 181 10.72 -4.57 14.33
C THR A 181 9.64 -4.89 13.31
N VAL A 182 9.33 -3.94 12.44
CA VAL A 182 8.38 -4.10 11.35
C VAL A 182 9.12 -3.90 10.04
N PHE A 183 9.08 -4.92 9.19
CA PHE A 183 9.55 -4.89 7.81
C PHE A 183 8.36 -4.60 6.91
N ASP A 184 8.20 -3.33 6.54
CA ASP A 184 7.02 -2.77 5.88
C ASP A 184 7.35 -2.45 4.41
N VAL A 185 6.56 -3.04 3.51
CA VAL A 185 6.70 -2.89 2.05
C VAL A 185 5.63 -1.97 1.46
N GLY A 186 4.98 -1.16 2.30
CA GLY A 186 3.92 -0.21 1.96
C GLY A 186 2.54 -0.84 1.96
N ILE A 187 2.35 -1.96 1.26
CA ILE A 187 1.04 -2.62 1.16
C ILE A 187 0.78 -3.68 2.23
N GLY A 188 1.85 -4.19 2.82
CA GLY A 188 1.84 -5.24 3.83
C GLY A 188 3.12 -5.21 4.64
N TYR A 189 3.17 -5.97 5.73
CA TYR A 189 4.36 -6.07 6.56
C TYR A 189 4.56 -7.46 7.14
N ILE A 190 5.79 -7.70 7.58
CA ILE A 190 6.12 -8.72 8.59
C ILE A 190 6.66 -8.01 9.83
N GLN A 191 6.05 -8.26 10.98
CA GLN A 191 6.48 -7.74 12.27
C GLN A 191 7.06 -8.87 13.10
N CYS A 192 8.19 -8.66 13.76
CA CYS A 192 8.78 -9.64 14.67
C CYS A 192 9.04 -9.05 16.05
N ALA A 193 8.84 -9.85 17.09
CA ALA A 193 9.11 -9.50 18.48
C ALA A 193 9.61 -10.73 19.27
N PRO A 194 10.49 -10.56 20.27
CA PRO A 194 10.92 -11.64 21.13
C PRO A 194 9.80 -12.04 22.11
N LYS A 195 9.65 -13.36 22.30
CA LYS A 195 8.65 -13.93 23.21
C LYS A 195 9.30 -14.42 24.51
N SER A 196 9.71 -13.50 25.38
CA SER A 196 10.33 -13.85 26.66
C SER A 196 9.36 -14.61 27.60
N PRO A 197 9.83 -15.62 28.37
CA PRO A 197 11.21 -16.07 28.52
C PRO A 197 11.70 -17.08 27.47
N MET A 198 10.84 -17.44 26.51
CA MET A 198 11.18 -18.41 25.46
C MET A 198 12.18 -17.76 24.49
N ARG A 199 13.23 -18.49 24.08
CA ARG A 199 14.20 -18.01 23.08
C ARG A 199 13.59 -18.10 21.67
N ILE A 200 12.47 -17.41 21.49
CA ILE A 200 11.62 -17.45 20.31
C ILE A 200 11.45 -16.02 19.79
N LEU A 201 11.54 -15.85 18.48
CA LEU A 201 10.99 -14.69 17.77
C LEU A 201 9.61 -15.05 17.26
N PHE A 202 8.61 -14.37 17.79
CA PHE A 202 7.26 -14.41 17.26
C PHE A 202 7.17 -13.41 16.11
N CYS A 203 6.80 -13.87 14.91
CA CYS A 203 6.60 -13.02 13.76
C CYS A 203 5.16 -13.11 13.25
N GLU A 204 4.62 -11.95 12.88
CA GLU A 204 3.29 -11.79 12.30
C GLU A 204 3.39 -11.23 10.89
N ALA A 205 2.70 -11.87 9.95
CA ALA A 205 2.52 -11.37 8.59
C ALA A 205 1.11 -10.79 8.46
N GLN A 206 1.01 -9.53 8.03
CA GLN A 206 -0.25 -8.80 7.95
C GLN A 206 -1.27 -9.53 7.07
N SER A 207 -2.50 -9.68 7.55
CA SER A 207 -3.58 -10.36 6.83
C SER A 207 -4.60 -9.38 6.24
N ALA A 208 -5.45 -9.88 5.33
CA ALA A 208 -6.63 -9.16 4.86
C ALA A 208 -7.71 -8.99 5.95
N GLU A 209 -7.73 -9.81 7.00
CA GLU A 209 -8.62 -9.63 8.15
C GLU A 209 -8.20 -8.41 8.98
N SER A 210 -6.89 -8.20 9.15
CA SER A 210 -6.36 -7.01 9.81
C SER A 210 -6.45 -5.75 8.93
N TRP A 211 -6.39 -5.93 7.60
CA TRP A 211 -6.34 -4.85 6.63
C TRP A 211 -6.97 -5.27 5.30
N PRO A 212 -8.27 -4.98 5.07
CA PRO A 212 -9.02 -5.48 3.92
C PRO A 212 -8.40 -5.19 2.55
N ALA A 213 -7.65 -4.08 2.41
CA ALA A 213 -6.95 -3.74 1.17
C ALA A 213 -5.90 -4.77 0.73
N LEU A 214 -5.46 -5.65 1.62
CA LEU A 214 -4.60 -6.77 1.26
C LEU A 214 -5.32 -7.88 0.50
N ALA A 215 -6.66 -7.91 0.43
CA ALA A 215 -7.40 -8.96 -0.28
C ALA A 215 -6.99 -9.09 -1.76
N VAL A 216 -6.66 -7.98 -2.41
CA VAL A 216 -6.20 -7.96 -3.81
C VAL A 216 -4.73 -8.39 -3.97
N VAL A 217 -3.95 -8.37 -2.88
CA VAL A 217 -2.54 -8.78 -2.86
C VAL A 217 -2.40 -10.21 -2.39
N LEU A 218 -3.15 -10.63 -1.38
CA LEU A 218 -3.13 -11.96 -0.75
C LEU A 218 -4.06 -12.92 -1.49
N THR A 219 -3.74 -13.20 -2.75
CA THR A 219 -4.44 -14.23 -3.53
C THR A 219 -4.34 -15.61 -2.85
N PRO A 220 -5.24 -16.56 -3.15
CA PRO A 220 -5.17 -17.91 -2.57
C PRO A 220 -3.79 -18.57 -2.75
N GLN A 221 -3.14 -18.34 -3.88
CA GLN A 221 -1.79 -18.88 -4.16
C GLN A 221 -0.73 -18.25 -3.25
N ARG A 222 -0.83 -16.96 -2.96
CA ARG A 222 0.11 -16.25 -2.07
C ARG A 222 -0.11 -16.62 -0.61
N VAL A 223 -1.37 -16.79 -0.19
CA VAL A 223 -1.72 -17.34 1.13
C VAL A 223 -1.17 -18.75 1.31
N ALA A 224 -1.30 -19.61 0.29
CA ALA A 224 -0.74 -20.97 0.33
C ALA A 224 0.79 -20.97 0.49
N ARG A 225 1.51 -20.02 -0.13
CA ARG A 225 2.97 -19.85 0.08
C ARG A 225 3.30 -19.47 1.51
N LEU A 226 2.54 -18.54 2.10
CA LEU A 226 2.72 -18.11 3.49
C LEU A 226 2.49 -19.29 4.46
N GLN A 227 1.44 -20.07 4.24
CA GLN A 227 1.14 -21.27 5.04
C GLN A 227 2.18 -22.38 4.85
N ALA A 228 2.68 -22.58 3.63
CA ALA A 228 3.77 -23.53 3.36
C ALA A 228 5.07 -23.14 4.07
N ALA A 229 5.28 -21.83 4.30
CA ALA A 229 6.33 -21.30 5.17
C ALA A 229 5.96 -21.35 6.66
N GLY A 230 5.01 -22.20 7.08
CA GLY A 230 4.72 -22.47 8.48
C GLY A 230 3.96 -21.37 9.23
N PHE A 231 3.45 -20.33 8.56
CA PHE A 231 2.58 -19.35 9.19
C PHE A 231 1.18 -19.91 9.37
N ALA A 232 0.72 -19.93 10.62
CA ALA A 232 -0.66 -20.28 10.95
C ALA A 232 -1.61 -19.17 10.49
N ALA A 233 -2.83 -19.56 10.12
CA ALA A 233 -3.88 -18.63 9.73
C ALA A 233 -4.28 -17.70 10.90
N PRO A 234 -4.85 -16.51 10.60
CA PRO A 234 -5.48 -15.65 11.59
C PRO A 234 -6.48 -16.42 12.47
N GLY A 235 -6.62 -15.95 13.71
CA GLY A 235 -7.48 -16.58 14.71
C GLY A 235 -7.68 -15.64 15.90
N ARG A 236 -6.91 -15.83 16.98
CA ARG A 236 -6.89 -14.83 18.08
C ARG A 236 -6.15 -13.55 17.71
N SER A 237 -5.08 -13.65 16.92
CA SER A 237 -4.46 -12.50 16.27
C SER A 237 -5.12 -12.31 14.91
N PRO A 238 -5.40 -11.07 14.47
CA PRO A 238 -5.91 -10.83 13.14
C PRO A 238 -4.86 -11.12 12.06
N ASN A 239 -3.59 -11.36 12.41
CA ASN A 239 -2.51 -11.63 11.46
C ASN A 239 -2.16 -13.13 11.37
N TYR A 240 -1.53 -13.51 10.26
CA TYR A 240 -0.84 -14.79 10.18
C TYR A 240 0.36 -14.76 11.12
N TRP A 241 0.72 -15.88 11.74
CA TRP A 241 1.81 -15.88 12.72
C TRP A 241 2.65 -17.15 12.68
N ARG A 242 3.92 -17.02 13.07
CA ARG A 242 4.87 -18.13 13.24
C ARG A 242 5.84 -17.83 14.38
N ASP A 243 6.16 -18.85 15.16
CA ASP A 243 7.25 -18.82 16.15
C ASP A 243 8.53 -19.35 15.48
N TYR A 244 9.63 -18.60 15.58
CA TYR A 244 10.97 -18.99 15.15
C TYR A 244 11.86 -19.23 16.37
N HIS A 245 12.41 -20.43 16.51
CA HIS A 245 13.33 -20.75 17.59
C HIS A 245 14.73 -20.20 17.28
N LEU A 246 15.24 -19.34 18.17
CA LEU A 246 16.50 -18.61 17.97
C LEU A 246 17.76 -19.50 17.94
N ASP A 247 17.61 -20.76 18.32
CA ASP A 247 18.70 -21.75 18.34
C ASP A 247 18.70 -22.65 17.09
N GLU A 248 17.66 -22.58 16.25
CA GLU A 248 17.51 -23.44 15.06
C GLU A 248 17.92 -22.74 13.76
N MET A 249 17.96 -21.40 13.75
CA MET A 249 18.19 -20.61 12.55
C MET A 249 19.10 -19.42 12.83
N SER A 250 20.02 -19.15 11.90
CA SER A 250 20.85 -17.95 11.98
C SER A 250 20.04 -16.68 11.65
N ASP A 251 20.47 -15.53 12.16
CA ASP A 251 19.80 -14.25 11.86
C ASP A 251 19.82 -13.96 10.34
N ALA A 252 20.85 -14.44 9.62
CA ALA A 252 20.97 -14.31 8.18
C ALA A 252 20.00 -15.22 7.41
N ASP A 253 19.82 -16.47 7.85
CA ASP A 253 18.85 -17.39 7.24
C ASP A 253 17.42 -16.92 7.48
N LEU A 254 17.14 -16.43 8.69
CA LEU A 254 15.83 -15.85 9.00
C LEU A 254 15.59 -14.58 8.17
N ALA A 255 16.59 -13.69 8.04
CA ALA A 255 16.47 -12.52 7.17
C ALA A 255 16.16 -12.91 5.72
N LYS A 256 16.82 -13.96 5.21
CA LYS A 256 16.56 -14.48 3.86
C LYS A 256 15.14 -15.00 3.71
N GLU A 257 14.64 -15.74 4.70
CA GLU A 257 13.27 -16.22 4.71
C GLU A 257 12.26 -15.08 4.74
N LEU A 258 12.42 -14.11 5.65
CA LEU A 258 11.50 -12.97 5.76
C LEU A 258 11.49 -12.12 4.48
N LEU A 259 12.65 -11.82 3.89
CA LEU A 259 12.73 -11.09 2.62
C LEU A 259 12.09 -11.87 1.46
N SER A 260 12.28 -13.20 1.43
CA SER A 260 11.63 -14.05 0.44
C SER A 260 10.11 -14.01 0.59
N LEU A 261 9.59 -14.06 1.83
CA LEU A 261 8.17 -13.94 2.11
C LEU A 261 7.60 -12.58 1.72
N LEU A 262 8.32 -11.49 1.99
CA LEU A 262 7.90 -10.16 1.52
C LEU A 262 7.71 -10.13 -0.01
N GLY A 263 8.59 -10.79 -0.75
CA GLY A 263 8.47 -10.94 -2.20
C GLY A 263 7.35 -11.89 -2.63
N ASP A 264 7.31 -13.09 -2.04
CA ASP A 264 6.37 -14.16 -2.42
C ASP A 264 4.92 -13.86 -2.07
N VAL A 265 4.70 -13.16 -0.95
CA VAL A 265 3.36 -12.92 -0.39
C VAL A 265 2.87 -11.52 -0.73
N TYR A 266 3.71 -10.50 -0.62
CA TYR A 266 3.32 -9.10 -0.85
C TYR A 266 3.81 -8.53 -2.19
N GLY A 267 4.55 -9.31 -2.99
CA GLY A 267 5.05 -8.86 -4.29
C GLY A 267 6.19 -7.86 -4.21
N TYR A 268 6.87 -7.76 -3.06
CA TYR A 268 8.00 -6.86 -2.89
C TYR A 268 9.18 -7.25 -3.79
N SER A 269 9.70 -6.28 -4.53
CA SER A 269 10.77 -6.47 -5.52
C SER A 269 11.94 -5.51 -5.30
N GLY A 270 12.03 -4.85 -4.15
CA GLY A 270 13.02 -3.78 -3.93
C GLY A 270 12.80 -2.54 -4.79
N SER A 271 11.68 -2.43 -5.49
CA SER A 271 11.29 -1.22 -6.26
C SER A 271 11.05 0.00 -5.37
N THR A 272 10.87 -0.22 -4.08
CA THR A 272 10.81 0.79 -3.02
C THR A 272 11.79 0.48 -1.92
N ARG A 273 12.09 1.49 -1.11
CA ARG A 273 12.86 1.29 0.12
C ARG A 273 12.06 0.42 1.09
N LEU A 274 12.64 -0.67 1.56
CA LEU A 274 12.09 -1.43 2.69
C LEU A 274 12.05 -0.51 3.92
N MET A 275 10.85 -0.24 4.43
CA MET A 275 10.70 0.53 5.65
C MET A 275 10.91 -0.39 6.84
N ILE A 276 11.93 -0.10 7.64
CA ILE A 276 12.25 -0.83 8.86
C ILE A 276 11.87 0.08 10.02
N LYS A 277 10.82 -0.29 10.76
CA LYS A 277 10.32 0.49 11.89
C LYS A 277 10.63 -0.26 13.18
N THR A 278 11.24 0.43 14.13
CA THR A 278 11.44 -0.07 15.49
C THR A 278 10.52 0.70 16.45
N GLU A 279 10.41 0.22 17.69
CA GLU A 279 9.75 0.98 18.74
C GLU A 279 10.29 2.42 18.86
N GLN A 280 9.40 3.40 19.02
CA GLN A 280 9.77 4.78 19.37
C GLN A 280 9.73 4.90 20.90
N PHE A 281 10.85 5.32 21.50
CA PHE A 281 10.98 5.58 22.94
C PHE A 281 10.59 7.02 23.28
#